data_AF-A0A0M2V2A1-F1
#
_entry.id   AF-A0A0M2V2A1-F1
#
_cell.length_a   1.000
_cell.length_b   1.000
_cell.length_c   1.000
_cell.angle_alpha   90.00
_cell.angle_beta   90.00
_cell.angle_gamma   90.00
#
_symmetry.space_group_name_H-M   'P 1'
#
loop_
_entity.id
_entity.type
_entity.pdbx_description
1 polymer ?
#
loop_
_entity_poly.entity_id
_entity_poly.type
_entity_poly.pdbx_seq_one_letter_code
_entity_poly.pdbx_strand_id
1 'polypeptide(L)'
;MEALWLKSQGEPHNKIAQLTGVSINVVTQYLREYEAGGIEKLKEINFYRPESKLIEYKQTIEDSFREQPPATIKEAMSAIEELTRLKRSEKQVT
;
A
#
# COMPACT_ATOMS: atom_id res chain seq x y z
N MET A 1 -4.86 15.45 -17.78
CA MET A 1 -6.31 15.18 -17.50
C MET A 1 -7.11 15.03 -18.80
N GLU A 2 -6.43 14.73 -19.91
CA GLU A 2 -6.96 14.69 -21.27
C GLU A 2 -7.98 13.56 -21.44
N ALA A 3 -7.82 12.44 -20.73
CA ALA A 3 -8.74 11.30 -20.81
C ALA A 3 -10.19 11.68 -20.42
N LEU A 4 -10.36 12.50 -19.37
CA LEU A 4 -11.67 12.98 -18.92
C LEU A 4 -12.28 13.97 -19.91
N TRP A 5 -11.45 14.89 -20.42
CA TRP A 5 -11.88 15.85 -21.43
C TRP A 5 -12.31 15.15 -22.72
N LEU A 6 -11.53 14.22 -23.24
CA LEU A 6 -11.89 13.43 -24.43
C LEU A 6 -13.17 12.62 -24.20
N LYS A 7 -13.35 12.07 -22.99
CA LYS A 7 -14.61 11.39 -22.64
C LYS A 7 -15.81 12.33 -22.67
N SER A 8 -15.67 13.57 -22.21
CA SER A 8 -16.75 14.56 -22.27
C SER A 8 -17.06 15.03 -23.70
N GLN A 9 -16.10 14.89 -24.63
CA GLN A 9 -16.33 15.09 -26.07
C GLN A 9 -17.00 13.90 -26.76
N GLY A 10 -17.32 12.82 -26.02
CA GLY A 10 -18.00 11.63 -26.55
C GLY A 10 -17.06 10.58 -27.15
N GLU A 11 -15.74 10.71 -26.96
CA GLU A 11 -14.78 9.75 -27.53
C GLU A 11 -14.88 8.37 -26.85
N PRO A 12 -14.73 7.27 -27.62
CA PRO A 12 -14.74 5.92 -27.06
C PRO A 12 -13.41 5.59 -26.35
N HIS A 13 -13.43 4.66 -25.39
CA HIS A 13 -12.29 4.40 -24.49
C HIS A 13 -11.03 3.94 -25.24
N ASN A 14 -11.18 3.19 -26.33
CA ASN A 14 -10.08 2.75 -27.19
C ASN A 14 -9.35 3.93 -27.85
N LYS A 15 -10.10 4.93 -28.34
CA LYS A 15 -9.54 6.13 -28.95
C LYS A 15 -8.91 7.04 -27.90
N ILE A 16 -9.50 7.15 -26.72
CA ILE A 16 -8.90 7.87 -25.58
C ILE A 16 -7.56 7.23 -25.20
N ALA A 17 -7.50 5.91 -25.08
CA ALA A 17 -6.28 5.17 -24.76
C ALA A 17 -5.17 5.45 -25.79
N GLN A 18 -5.52 5.40 -27.08
CA GLN A 18 -4.60 5.72 -28.17
C GLN A 18 -4.09 7.17 -28.11
N LEU A 19 -4.99 8.14 -27.90
CA LEU A 19 -4.65 9.57 -27.88
C LEU A 19 -3.83 9.97 -26.64
N THR A 20 -4.06 9.30 -25.51
CA THR A 20 -3.39 9.61 -24.24
C THR A 20 -2.15 8.76 -23.97
N GLY A 21 -1.91 7.74 -24.80
CA GLY A 21 -0.78 6.82 -24.62
C GLY A 21 -0.89 5.90 -23.40
N VAL A 22 -2.07 5.81 -22.78
CA VAL A 22 -2.33 4.93 -21.63
C VAL A 22 -3.12 3.69 -22.06
N SER A 23 -3.09 2.65 -21.23
CA SER A 23 -3.88 1.46 -21.51
C SER A 23 -5.38 1.73 -21.34
N ILE A 24 -6.22 0.95 -22.03
CA ILE A 24 -7.68 1.03 -21.90
C ILE A 24 -8.15 0.77 -20.45
N ASN A 25 -7.39 -0.03 -19.70
CA ASN A 25 -7.65 -0.29 -18.28
C ASN A 25 -7.44 0.97 -17.44
N VAL A 26 -6.37 1.72 -17.70
CA VAL A 26 -6.11 3.00 -17.03
C VAL A 26 -7.18 4.03 -17.36
N VAL A 27 -7.62 4.11 -18.62
CA VAL A 27 -8.76 4.98 -19.01
C VAL A 27 -10.00 4.62 -18.20
N THR A 28 -10.33 3.33 -18.11
CA THR A 28 -11.50 2.84 -17.37
C THR A 28 -11.38 3.15 -15.87
N GLN A 29 -10.20 2.98 -15.29
CA GLN A 29 -9.92 3.31 -13.90
C GLN A 29 -10.11 4.81 -13.62
N TYR A 30 -9.53 5.69 -14.44
CA TYR A 30 -9.68 7.14 -14.29
C TYR A 30 -11.14 7.59 -14.31
N LEU A 31 -11.94 7.00 -15.21
CA LEU A 31 -13.37 7.30 -15.29
C LEU A 31 -14.11 6.86 -14.02
N ARG A 32 -13.83 5.66 -13.52
CA ARG A 32 -14.45 5.15 -12.28
C ARG A 32 -14.06 5.97 -11.06
N GLU A 33 -12.78 6.34 -10.93
CA GLU A 33 -12.30 7.17 -9.82
C GLU A 33 -12.94 8.56 -9.85
N TYR A 34 -13.04 9.16 -11.05
CA TYR A 34 -13.71 10.43 -11.24
C TYR A 34 -15.22 10.35 -10.94
N GLU A 35 -15.91 9.28 -11.35
CA GLU A 35 -17.32 9.07 -10.99
C GLU A 35 -17.51 8.87 -9.48
N ALA A 36 -16.56 8.23 -8.80
CA ALA A 36 -16.66 7.93 -7.37
C ALA A 36 -16.38 9.14 -6.46
N GLY A 37 -15.50 10.07 -6.86
CA GLY A 37 -15.14 11.21 -6.00
C GLY A 37 -14.49 12.38 -6.73
N GLY A 38 -14.75 12.51 -8.03
CA GLY A 38 -14.30 13.62 -8.85
C GLY A 38 -12.78 13.71 -8.98
N ILE A 39 -12.31 14.95 -9.15
CA ILE A 39 -10.89 15.25 -9.35
C ILE A 39 -10.06 14.86 -8.12
N GLU A 40 -10.60 15.02 -6.92
CA GLU A 40 -9.86 14.73 -5.69
C GLU A 40 -9.57 13.23 -5.56
N LYS A 41 -10.55 12.38 -5.87
CA LYS A 41 -10.34 10.92 -5.89
C LYS A 41 -9.29 10.49 -6.92
N LEU A 42 -9.29 11.10 -8.10
CA LEU A 42 -8.32 10.82 -9.17
C LEU A 42 -6.88 11.23 -8.82
N LYS A 43 -6.71 12.20 -7.91
CA LYS A 43 -5.40 12.65 -7.43
C LYS A 43 -4.86 11.79 -6.28
N GLU A 44 -5.66 10.90 -5.71
CA GLU A 44 -5.22 10.05 -4.61
C GLU A 44 -4.15 9.06 -5.09
N ILE A 45 -2.98 9.12 -4.46
CA ILE A 45 -1.93 8.12 -4.65
C ILE A 45 -2.02 7.11 -3.51
N ASN A 46 -2.63 5.96 -3.80
CA ASN A 46 -2.79 4.86 -2.84
C ASN A 46 -1.53 3.99 -2.82
N PHE A 47 -0.53 4.43 -2.05
CA PHE A 47 0.68 3.63 -1.83
C PHE A 47 0.33 2.33 -1.11
N TYR A 48 0.86 1.21 -1.60
CA TYR A 48 0.77 -0.06 -0.89
C TYR A 48 1.54 0.03 0.43
N ARG A 49 0.81 -0.01 1.55
CA ARG A 49 1.35 0.02 2.92
C ARG A 49 0.87 -1.24 3.66
N PRO A 50 1.55 -2.38 3.50
CA PRO A 50 1.17 -3.59 4.21
C PRO A 50 1.37 -3.38 5.71
N GLU A 51 0.29 -3.50 6.48
CA GLU A 51 0.39 -3.52 7.93
C GLU A 51 0.94 -4.87 8.40
N SER A 52 1.96 -4.83 9.26
CA SER A 52 2.52 -6.05 9.84
C SER A 52 1.58 -6.58 10.91
N LYS A 53 1.30 -7.89 10.90
CA LYS A 53 0.61 -8.58 12.00
C LYS A 53 1.26 -8.37 13.39
N LEU A 54 2.52 -7.94 13.44
CA LEU A 54 3.19 -7.57 14.69
C LEU A 54 2.67 -6.28 15.32
N ILE A 55 1.93 -5.45 14.59
CA ILE A 55 1.30 -4.24 15.15
C ILE A 55 0.39 -4.59 16.34
N GLU A 56 -0.31 -5.72 16.27
CA GLU A 56 -1.17 -6.23 17.34
C GLU A 56 -0.39 -6.53 18.64
N TYR A 57 0.90 -6.87 18.51
CA TYR A 57 1.78 -7.25 19.61
C TYR A 57 2.80 -6.16 19.95
N LYS A 58 2.68 -4.98 19.36
CA LYS A 58 3.66 -3.89 19.49
C LYS A 58 3.99 -3.61 20.95
N GLN A 59 2.97 -3.45 21.78
CA GLN A 59 3.14 -3.15 23.20
C GLN A 59 3.85 -4.29 23.94
N THR A 60 3.43 -5.54 23.72
CA THR A 60 4.04 -6.73 24.34
C THR A 60 5.51 -6.87 23.96
N ILE A 61 5.86 -6.64 22.69
CA ILE A 61 7.25 -6.68 22.24
C ILE A 61 8.05 -5.54 22.88
N GLU A 62 7.54 -4.31 22.87
CA GLU A 62 8.20 -3.16 23.50
C GLU A 62 8.45 -3.39 25.00
N ASP A 63 7.46 -3.90 25.73
CA ASP A 63 7.59 -4.17 27.16
C ASP A 63 8.63 -5.28 27.42
N SER A 64 8.58 -6.37 26.64
CA SER A 64 9.57 -7.45 26.76
C SER A 64 11.00 -6.99 26.49
N PHE A 65 11.20 -6.10 25.50
CA PHE A 65 12.52 -5.58 25.14
C PHE A 65 13.00 -4.50 26.13
N ARG A 66 12.10 -3.85 26.86
CA ARG A 66 12.45 -2.96 27.97
C ARG A 66 12.93 -3.76 29.18
N GLU A 67 12.29 -4.88 29.48
CA GLU A 67 12.68 -5.76 30.60
C GLU A 67 13.95 -6.55 30.30
N GLN A 68 14.04 -7.10 29.09
CA GLN A 68 15.17 -7.91 28.61
C GLN A 68 15.59 -7.44 27.21
N PRO A 69 16.49 -6.45 27.12
CA PRO A 69 16.96 -5.96 25.83
C PRO A 69 17.75 -7.06 25.11
N PRO A 70 17.39 -7.43 23.87
CA PRO A 70 18.16 -8.39 23.09
C PRO A 70 19.52 -7.79 22.72
N ALA A 71 20.60 -8.57 22.86
CA ALA A 71 21.95 -8.13 22.52
C ALA A 71 22.24 -8.28 21.02
N THR A 72 21.49 -9.12 20.31
CA THR A 72 21.64 -9.34 18.86
C THR A 72 20.32 -9.36 18.10
N ILE A 73 20.37 -9.14 16.79
CA ILE A 73 19.20 -9.24 15.90
C ILE A 73 18.57 -10.65 15.95
N LYS A 74 19.39 -11.70 16.08
CA LYS A 74 18.90 -13.08 16.16
C LYS A 74 18.15 -13.37 17.45
N GLU A 75 18.61 -12.80 18.57
CA GLU A 75 17.89 -12.87 19.84
C GLU A 75 16.57 -12.11 19.77
N ALA A 76 16.57 -10.90 19.18
CA ALA A 76 15.35 -10.15 18.96
C ALA A 76 14.33 -10.92 18.10
N MET A 77 14.80 -11.59 17.03
CA MET A 77 13.96 -12.46 16.20
C MET A 77 13.36 -13.63 16.99
N SER A 78 14.17 -14.32 17.80
CA SER A 78 13.70 -15.44 18.63
C SER A 78 12.67 -14.98 19.65
N ALA A 79 12.93 -13.86 20.34
CA ALA A 79 12.00 -13.30 21.32
C ALA A 79 10.67 -12.88 20.68
N ILE A 80 10.70 -12.25 19.50
CA ILE A 80 9.48 -11.92 18.74
C ILE A 80 8.72 -13.20 18.36
N GLU A 81 9.41 -14.24 17.90
CA GLU A 81 8.80 -15.52 17.53
C GLU A 81 8.20 -16.24 18.74
N GLU A 82 8.85 -16.22 19.90
CA GLU A 82 8.33 -16.79 21.15
C GLU A 82 7.08 -16.06 21.65
N LEU A 83 7.10 -14.72 21.61
CA LEU A 83 6.01 -13.88 22.10
C LEU A 83 4.79 -13.88 21.17
N THR A 84 5.02 -13.88 19.85
CA THR A 84 3.96 -13.66 18.86
C THR A 84 3.66 -14.87 17.99
N ARG A 85 4.51 -15.91 18.02
CA ARG A 85 4.51 -17.05 17.08
C ARG A 85 4.66 -16.63 15.61
N LEU A 86 5.09 -15.40 15.35
CA LEU A 86 5.31 -14.87 14.02
C LEU A 86 6.82 -14.78 13.74
N LYS A 87 7.25 -15.47 12.68
CA LYS A 87 8.64 -15.41 12.23
C LYS A 87 8.90 -14.16 11.39
N ARG A 88 10.03 -13.50 11.61
CA ARG A 88 10.52 -12.37 10.82
C ARG A 88 11.89 -12.66 10.24
N SER A 89 12.20 -12.02 9.11
CA SER A 89 13.57 -12.02 8.59
C SER A 89 14.39 -10.93 9.26
N GLU A 90 15.72 -11.04 9.21
CA GLU A 90 16.63 -10.03 9.78
C GLU A 90 16.27 -8.62 9.29
N LYS A 91 16.09 -8.44 7.97
CA LYS A 91 15.70 -7.17 7.33
C LYS A 91 14.37 -6.57 7.81
N GLN A 92 13.53 -7.34 8.50
CA GLN A 92 12.24 -6.88 9.04
C GLN A 92 12.33 -6.51 10.53
N VAL A 93 13.48 -6.81 11.17
CA VAL A 93 13.76 -6.51 12.58
C VAL A 93 14.82 -5.41 12.70
N THR A 94 15.74 -5.30 11.73
CA THR A 94 16.64 -4.15 11.56
C THR A 94 15.93 -2.92 11.02
#